data_AF-A0A947MMC0-F1
#
_entry.id   AF-A0A947MMC0-F1
#
_cell.length_a   1.000
_cell.length_b   1.000
_cell.length_c   1.000
_cell.angle_alpha   90.00
_cell.angle_beta   90.00
_cell.angle_gamma   90.00
#
_symmetry.space_group_name_H-M   'P 1'
#
loop_
_entity.id
_entity.type
_entity.pdbx_description
1 polymer ?
#
loop_
_entity_poly.entity_id
_entity_poly.type
_entity_poly.pdbx_seq_one_letter_code
_entity_poly.pdbx_strand_id
1 'polypeptide(L)'
;MKKSLQILLSSALLLTAGSFVCLPQATQAQNTAVMQNIGNGSIDWTHQMIKVTGSGAPPANGSAAQKRLMAKRAAQADAYRQLAEIVNGVQVDSETVVKDFVTESDTVRLRVSALIKATPAGPERYLSDGSVEVDLAMSMNGQQGLSSAIELEQTLKKQQERFNQQGFWPGASDAQQPVLIPGQQYALAPWNLAAKPKVKPTPKPVVKPTPKPVIKQASGYTGLIIDASGLDIQPAMSPMVLSESEQVYIGNFELDIDRVIAEGIIVYHRSMKDIRRAGSNPLVVRATGTSEGRVDLMVSSEDAAKIQAEDAKNPFLSKLNVAVVM
;
A
#
# COMPACT_ATOMS: atom_id res chain seq x y z
N MET A 1 85.43 -24.32 4.52
CA MET A 1 86.23 -24.07 3.31
C MET A 1 85.30 -23.62 2.19
N LYS A 2 85.48 -22.38 1.69
CA LYS A 2 85.10 -21.82 0.36
C LYS A 2 83.61 -21.86 -0.04
N LYS A 3 82.93 -20.84 -0.56
CA LYS A 3 83.16 -19.42 -0.95
C LYS A 3 81.73 -18.84 -1.16
N SER A 4 81.30 -17.83 -0.40
CA SER A 4 81.01 -16.45 -0.85
C SER A 4 80.43 -16.25 -2.26
N LEU A 5 79.18 -15.75 -2.36
CA LEU A 5 78.80 -14.74 -3.35
C LEU A 5 77.63 -13.89 -2.84
N GLN A 6 77.92 -12.65 -2.49
CA GLN A 6 76.95 -11.59 -2.22
C GLN A 6 76.47 -11.01 -3.54
N ILE A 7 75.16 -10.83 -3.72
CA ILE A 7 74.59 -9.94 -4.72
C ILE A 7 73.66 -8.98 -4.00
N LEU A 8 74.13 -7.75 -3.85
CA LEU A 8 73.35 -6.58 -3.46
C LEU A 8 72.44 -6.19 -4.63
N LEU A 9 71.13 -6.23 -4.43
CA LEU A 9 70.16 -5.59 -5.32
C LEU A 9 69.30 -4.64 -4.48
N SER A 10 69.63 -3.36 -4.63
CA SER A 10 68.94 -2.22 -4.06
C SER A 10 67.51 -2.15 -4.59
N SER A 11 66.53 -2.41 -3.72
CA SER A 11 65.11 -2.17 -4.05
C SER A 11 64.65 -0.88 -3.40
N ALA A 12 64.42 0.11 -4.26
CA ALA A 12 63.90 1.43 -3.94
C ALA A 12 62.51 1.33 -3.30
N LEU A 13 62.36 2.00 -2.15
CA LEU A 13 61.10 2.16 -1.42
C LEU A 13 60.24 3.22 -2.15
N LEU A 14 59.31 2.78 -3.00
CA LEU A 14 58.26 3.65 -3.54
C LEU A 14 57.18 3.86 -2.47
N LEU A 15 57.16 5.05 -1.85
CA LEU A 15 55.98 5.53 -1.13
C LEU A 15 54.85 5.80 -2.14
N THR A 16 53.91 4.88 -2.25
CA THR A 16 52.63 5.15 -2.91
C THR A 16 51.71 5.86 -1.93
N ALA A 17 51.41 7.12 -2.21
CA ALA A 17 50.31 7.85 -1.58
C ALA A 17 49.02 7.06 -1.80
N GLY A 18 48.39 6.61 -0.70
CA GLY A 18 47.13 5.88 -0.74
C GLY A 18 46.01 6.78 -1.22
N SER A 19 45.65 6.65 -2.49
CA SER A 19 44.39 7.19 -3.01
C SER A 19 43.25 6.44 -2.35
N PHE A 20 42.62 7.05 -1.34
CA PHE A 20 41.30 6.64 -0.89
C PHE A 20 40.32 6.86 -2.05
N VAL A 21 40.12 5.82 -2.85
CA VAL A 21 39.00 5.75 -3.78
C VAL A 21 37.76 5.63 -2.91
N CYS A 22 37.06 6.75 -2.73
CA CYS A 22 35.72 6.77 -2.18
C CYS A 22 34.83 6.03 -3.18
N LEU A 23 34.63 4.73 -2.97
CA LEU A 23 33.62 3.98 -3.70
C LEU A 23 32.28 4.66 -3.39
N PRO A 24 31.49 5.06 -4.41
CA PRO A 24 30.14 5.53 -4.16
C PRO A 24 29.42 4.40 -3.44
N GLN A 25 29.04 4.65 -2.17
CA GLN A 25 28.15 3.75 -1.47
C GLN A 25 26.91 3.61 -2.34
N ALA A 26 26.60 2.37 -2.74
CA ALA A 26 25.32 2.07 -3.34
C ALA A 26 24.27 2.55 -2.33
N THR A 27 23.59 3.65 -2.65
CA THR A 27 22.40 4.09 -1.94
C THR A 27 21.48 2.87 -1.97
N GLN A 28 21.31 2.20 -0.83
CA GLN A 28 20.30 1.16 -0.71
C GLN A 28 19.01 1.81 -1.17
N ALA A 29 18.43 1.32 -2.26
CA ALA A 29 17.10 1.74 -2.68
C ALA A 29 16.20 1.49 -1.48
N GLN A 30 15.80 2.56 -0.80
CA GLN A 30 14.94 2.43 0.36
C GLN A 30 13.64 1.81 -0.14
N ASN A 31 13.27 0.65 0.41
CA ASN A 31 12.08 -0.06 -0.03
C ASN A 31 10.85 0.79 0.28
N THR A 32 10.26 1.41 -0.73
CA THR A 32 9.04 2.21 -0.62
C THR A 32 7.78 1.35 -0.63
N ALA A 33 7.90 0.03 -0.84
CA ALA A 33 6.78 -0.87 -1.01
C ALA A 33 6.16 -1.32 0.33
N VAL A 34 4.84 -1.29 0.39
CA VAL A 34 4.04 -1.83 1.50
C VAL A 34 3.80 -3.31 1.21
N MET A 35 4.59 -4.15 1.90
CA MET A 35 4.56 -5.60 1.78
C MET A 35 3.90 -6.22 3.01
N GLN A 36 2.94 -7.10 2.79
CA GLN A 36 2.33 -7.93 3.82
C GLN A 36 2.70 -9.40 3.54
N ASN A 37 3.51 -10.01 4.42
CA ASN A 37 3.94 -11.39 4.28
C ASN A 37 2.94 -12.34 4.97
N ILE A 38 2.55 -13.41 4.28
CA ILE A 38 1.55 -14.38 4.76
C ILE A 38 2.06 -15.78 4.38
N GLY A 39 2.58 -16.53 5.36
CA GLY A 39 3.18 -17.85 5.08
C GLY A 39 4.31 -17.75 4.04
N ASN A 40 4.26 -18.57 2.99
CA ASN A 40 5.21 -18.50 1.85
C ASN A 40 4.68 -17.61 0.70
N GLY A 41 3.81 -16.67 1.01
CA GLY A 41 3.31 -15.67 0.08
C GLY A 41 3.37 -14.25 0.63
N SER A 42 2.99 -13.31 -0.22
CA SER A 42 2.98 -11.89 0.11
C SER A 42 1.96 -11.12 -0.73
N ILE A 43 1.46 -10.02 -0.17
CA ILE A 43 0.71 -8.99 -0.87
C ILE A 43 1.59 -7.74 -0.94
N ASP A 44 1.91 -7.32 -2.14
CA ASP A 44 2.55 -6.04 -2.46
C ASP A 44 1.45 -5.01 -2.74
N TRP A 45 1.09 -4.22 -1.74
CA TRP A 45 0.03 -3.21 -1.82
C TRP A 45 0.44 -1.99 -2.65
N THR A 46 1.75 -1.80 -2.86
CA THR A 46 2.28 -0.70 -3.68
C THR A 46 2.21 -1.05 -5.16
N HIS A 47 2.63 -2.25 -5.53
CA HIS A 47 2.60 -2.71 -6.92
C HIS A 47 1.33 -3.48 -7.27
N GLN A 48 0.43 -3.65 -6.30
CA GLN A 48 -0.86 -4.30 -6.45
C GLN A 48 -0.76 -5.77 -6.88
N MET A 49 0.17 -6.51 -6.28
CA MET A 49 0.50 -7.88 -6.67
C MET A 49 0.46 -8.85 -5.49
N ILE A 50 -0.21 -9.98 -5.66
CA ILE A 50 -0.17 -11.12 -4.75
C ILE A 50 0.83 -12.12 -5.32
N LYS A 51 1.75 -12.62 -4.50
CA LYS A 51 2.76 -13.63 -4.90
C LYS A 51 2.80 -14.77 -3.90
N VAL A 52 2.97 -15.99 -4.40
CA VAL A 52 3.15 -17.18 -3.57
C VAL A 52 4.20 -18.11 -4.15
N THR A 53 4.86 -18.88 -3.29
CA THR A 53 5.74 -19.98 -3.69
C THR A 53 5.20 -21.30 -3.14
N GLY A 54 4.81 -22.20 -4.05
CA GLY A 54 4.41 -23.56 -3.71
C GLY A 54 5.56 -24.54 -3.79
N SER A 55 5.55 -25.55 -2.94
CA SER A 55 6.60 -26.59 -2.85
C SER A 55 6.03 -27.99 -3.04
N GLY A 56 6.79 -28.85 -3.72
CA GLY A 56 6.40 -30.23 -3.99
C GLY A 56 7.56 -31.20 -3.87
N ALA A 57 7.41 -32.19 -2.99
CA ALA A 57 8.40 -33.25 -2.80
C ALA A 57 8.21 -34.40 -3.81
N PRO A 58 9.28 -35.05 -4.25
CA PRO A 58 9.17 -36.22 -5.11
C PRO A 58 8.61 -37.42 -4.33
N PRO A 59 7.82 -38.30 -4.98
CA PRO A 59 7.36 -39.54 -4.34
C PRO A 59 8.54 -40.48 -4.05
N ALA A 60 8.36 -41.34 -3.05
CA ALA A 60 9.37 -42.32 -2.64
C ALA A 60 9.75 -43.28 -3.80
N ASN A 61 8.75 -43.69 -4.59
CA ASN A 61 8.89 -44.68 -5.67
C ASN A 61 8.66 -44.05 -7.06
N GLY A 62 9.08 -44.75 -8.11
CA GLY A 62 8.91 -44.35 -9.51
C GLY A 62 10.22 -43.97 -10.21
N SER A 63 10.19 -43.86 -11.54
CA SER A 63 11.34 -43.44 -12.34
C SER A 63 11.72 -41.98 -12.05
N ALA A 64 12.95 -41.58 -12.38
CA ALA A 64 13.39 -40.19 -12.20
C ALA A 64 12.48 -39.17 -12.92
N ALA A 65 11.97 -39.54 -14.10
CA ALA A 65 11.02 -38.71 -14.85
C ALA A 65 9.66 -38.60 -14.13
N GLN A 66 9.14 -39.72 -13.61
CA GLN A 66 7.89 -39.74 -12.84
C GLN A 66 8.02 -38.92 -11.56
N LYS A 67 9.14 -39.06 -10.84
CA LYS A 67 9.40 -38.31 -9.60
C LYS A 67 9.39 -36.80 -9.83
N ARG A 68 10.10 -36.33 -10.87
CA ARG A 68 10.13 -34.91 -11.26
C ARG A 68 8.75 -34.38 -11.63
N LEU A 69 8.00 -35.13 -12.44
CA LEU A 69 6.65 -34.72 -12.84
C LEU A 69 5.70 -34.62 -11.64
N MET A 70 5.77 -35.58 -10.71
CA MET A 70 4.92 -35.58 -9.52
C MET A 70 5.29 -34.46 -8.54
N ALA A 71 6.59 -34.22 -8.31
CA ALA A 71 7.06 -33.09 -7.51
C ALA A 71 6.56 -31.75 -8.07
N LYS A 72 6.67 -31.55 -9.39
CA LYS A 72 6.13 -30.37 -10.08
C LYS A 72 4.62 -30.20 -9.87
N ARG A 73 3.83 -31.26 -10.06
CA ARG A 73 2.37 -31.20 -9.86
C ARG A 73 2.00 -30.90 -8.40
N ALA A 74 2.74 -31.46 -7.45
CA ALA A 74 2.56 -31.16 -6.03
C ALA A 74 2.86 -29.69 -5.74
N ALA A 75 3.95 -29.14 -6.27
CA ALA A 75 4.32 -27.73 -6.12
C ALA A 75 3.26 -26.78 -6.70
N GLN A 76 2.72 -27.11 -7.88
CA GLN A 76 1.62 -26.34 -8.48
C GLN A 76 0.34 -26.39 -7.64
N ALA A 77 -0.06 -27.57 -7.17
CA ALA A 77 -1.23 -27.72 -6.32
C ALA A 77 -1.08 -26.96 -4.99
N ASP A 78 0.13 -26.97 -4.43
CA ASP A 78 0.47 -26.22 -3.23
C ASP A 78 0.41 -24.70 -3.47
N ALA A 79 1.01 -24.21 -4.57
CA ALA A 79 0.97 -22.81 -4.94
C ALA A 79 -0.47 -22.30 -5.11
N TYR A 80 -1.34 -23.06 -5.82
CA TYR A 80 -2.74 -22.67 -5.99
C TYR A 80 -3.50 -22.60 -4.66
N ARG A 81 -3.23 -23.52 -3.72
CA ARG A 81 -3.84 -23.50 -2.39
C ARG A 81 -3.44 -22.25 -1.63
N GLN A 82 -2.13 -21.96 -1.58
CA GLN A 82 -1.62 -20.78 -0.90
C GLN A 82 -2.15 -19.49 -1.52
N LEU A 83 -2.23 -19.41 -2.86
CA LEU A 83 -2.81 -18.26 -3.55
C LEU A 83 -4.29 -18.08 -3.18
N ALA A 84 -5.07 -19.16 -3.13
CA ALA A 84 -6.49 -19.11 -2.76
C ALA A 84 -6.69 -18.66 -1.31
N GLU A 85 -5.84 -19.11 -0.37
CA GLU A 85 -5.89 -18.69 1.02
C GLU A 85 -5.61 -17.20 1.17
N ILE A 86 -4.55 -16.70 0.52
CA ILE A 86 -4.21 -15.27 0.55
C ILE A 86 -5.30 -14.44 -0.12
N VAL A 87 -5.76 -14.84 -1.31
CA VAL A 87 -6.83 -14.14 -2.04
C VAL A 87 -8.09 -14.02 -1.18
N ASN A 88 -8.52 -15.08 -0.51
CA ASN A 88 -9.69 -15.05 0.38
C ASN A 88 -9.51 -14.11 1.59
N GLY A 89 -8.27 -13.91 2.05
CA GLY A 89 -7.94 -13.02 3.15
C GLY A 89 -7.68 -11.56 2.75
N VAL A 90 -7.72 -11.21 1.46
CA VAL A 90 -7.53 -9.81 1.02
C VAL A 90 -8.66 -8.94 1.58
N GLN A 91 -8.28 -7.88 2.29
CA GLN A 91 -9.21 -6.89 2.82
C GLN A 91 -9.79 -6.06 1.67
N VAL A 92 -11.12 -6.06 1.56
CA VAL A 92 -11.82 -5.26 0.54
C VAL A 92 -12.12 -3.89 1.11
N ASP A 93 -12.79 -3.82 2.26
CA ASP A 93 -13.06 -2.57 2.98
C ASP A 93 -12.98 -2.76 4.50
N SER A 94 -13.44 -1.81 5.31
CA SER A 94 -13.40 -1.91 6.77
C SER A 94 -14.24 -3.02 7.38
N GLU A 95 -15.19 -3.58 6.62
CA GLU A 95 -16.18 -4.55 7.10
C GLU A 95 -16.01 -5.93 6.47
N THR A 96 -15.42 -6.00 5.28
CA THR A 96 -15.46 -7.20 4.42
C THR A 96 -14.10 -7.59 3.87
N VAL A 97 -13.92 -8.90 3.71
CA VAL A 97 -12.80 -9.53 3.00
C VAL A 97 -13.33 -10.29 1.78
N VAL A 98 -12.46 -10.66 0.85
CA VAL A 98 -12.85 -11.38 -0.39
C VAL A 98 -13.62 -12.67 -0.11
N LYS A 99 -13.31 -13.38 0.97
CA LYS A 99 -14.04 -14.57 1.41
C LYS A 99 -15.54 -14.32 1.57
N ASP A 100 -15.95 -13.15 2.02
CA ASP A 100 -17.37 -12.83 2.24
C ASP A 100 -18.10 -12.80 0.89
N PHE A 101 -17.53 -12.13 -0.11
CA PHE A 101 -18.06 -12.10 -1.48
C PHE A 101 -18.13 -13.50 -2.11
N VAL A 102 -17.10 -14.33 -1.91
CA VAL A 102 -17.05 -15.73 -2.40
C VAL A 102 -18.11 -16.60 -1.74
N THR A 103 -18.45 -16.31 -0.48
CA THR A 103 -19.47 -17.04 0.28
C THR A 103 -20.88 -16.63 -0.16
N GLU A 104 -21.09 -15.35 -0.44
CA GLU A 104 -22.39 -14.80 -0.80
C GLU A 104 -22.78 -15.03 -2.27
N SER A 105 -21.81 -15.14 -3.19
CA SER A 105 -22.08 -15.22 -4.63
C SER A 105 -21.34 -16.36 -5.32
N ASP A 106 -22.12 -17.31 -5.86
CA ASP A 106 -21.62 -18.39 -6.71
C ASP A 106 -20.87 -17.87 -7.94
N THR A 107 -21.34 -16.78 -8.53
CA THR A 107 -20.68 -16.13 -9.67
C THR A 107 -19.32 -15.58 -9.27
N VAL A 108 -19.23 -14.89 -8.13
CA VAL A 108 -17.94 -14.40 -7.61
C VAL A 108 -16.99 -15.56 -7.32
N ARG A 109 -17.47 -16.60 -6.64
CA ARG A 109 -16.68 -17.81 -6.36
C ARG A 109 -16.11 -18.44 -7.62
N LEU A 110 -16.92 -18.57 -8.68
CA LEU A 110 -16.48 -19.11 -9.96
C LEU A 110 -15.45 -18.20 -10.64
N ARG A 111 -15.65 -16.88 -10.64
CA ARG A 111 -14.70 -15.92 -11.22
C ARG A 111 -13.36 -15.91 -10.47
N VAL A 112 -13.37 -15.81 -9.14
CA VAL A 112 -12.15 -15.86 -8.31
C VAL A 112 -11.40 -17.18 -8.55
N SER A 113 -12.12 -18.31 -8.55
CA SER A 113 -11.52 -19.63 -8.82
C SER A 113 -10.92 -19.72 -10.22
N ALA A 114 -11.56 -19.13 -11.23
CA ALA A 114 -11.07 -19.11 -12.60
C ALA A 114 -9.79 -18.27 -12.71
N LEU A 115 -9.73 -17.09 -12.09
CA LEU A 115 -8.54 -16.23 -12.09
C LEU A 115 -7.33 -16.91 -11.41
N ILE A 116 -7.54 -17.55 -10.26
CA ILE A 116 -6.48 -18.29 -9.57
C ILE A 116 -5.89 -19.37 -10.48
N LYS A 117 -6.73 -20.09 -11.23
CA LYS A 117 -6.31 -21.15 -12.14
C LYS A 117 -5.68 -20.64 -13.44
N ALA A 118 -6.06 -19.44 -13.89
CA ALA A 118 -5.51 -18.81 -15.09
C ALA A 118 -4.15 -18.14 -14.83
N THR A 119 -3.76 -17.99 -13.56
CA THR A 119 -2.49 -17.38 -13.17
C THR A 119 -1.31 -18.21 -13.68
N PRO A 120 -0.42 -17.62 -14.51
CA PRO A 120 0.72 -18.35 -15.03
C PRO A 120 1.65 -18.81 -13.90
N ALA A 121 2.06 -20.07 -13.97
CA ALA A 121 3.19 -20.58 -13.19
C ALA A 121 4.49 -19.95 -13.71
N GLY A 122 5.23 -19.31 -12.81
CA GLY A 122 6.61 -18.91 -13.05
C GLY A 122 7.52 -20.12 -13.31
N PRO A 123 8.80 -19.88 -13.62
CA PRO A 123 9.74 -20.96 -13.86
C PRO A 123 9.87 -21.85 -12.62
N GLU A 124 9.82 -23.15 -12.83
CA GLU A 124 10.06 -24.15 -11.80
C GLU A 124 11.52 -24.16 -11.34
N ARG A 125 11.73 -24.24 -10.02
CA ARG A 125 13.06 -24.41 -9.42
C ARG A 125 13.19 -25.83 -8.89
N TYR A 126 14.22 -26.55 -9.32
CA TYR A 126 14.55 -27.88 -8.80
C TYR A 126 15.62 -27.74 -7.71
N LEU A 127 15.31 -28.23 -6.51
CA LEU A 127 16.22 -28.19 -5.37
C LEU A 127 17.09 -29.46 -5.32
N SER A 128 18.16 -29.41 -4.51
CA SER A 128 19.14 -30.50 -4.38
C SER A 128 18.56 -31.79 -3.79
N ASP A 129 17.49 -31.68 -3.00
CA ASP A 129 16.76 -32.81 -2.43
C ASP A 129 15.73 -33.43 -3.40
N GLY A 130 15.63 -32.89 -4.62
CA GLY A 130 14.70 -33.33 -5.65
C GLY A 130 13.30 -32.73 -5.54
N SER A 131 13.04 -31.84 -4.57
CA SER A 131 11.83 -31.06 -4.51
C SER A 131 11.78 -29.98 -5.61
N VAL A 132 10.56 -29.51 -5.90
CA VAL A 132 10.28 -28.48 -6.89
C VAL A 132 9.56 -27.32 -6.22
N GLU A 133 9.95 -26.10 -6.56
CA GLU A 133 9.19 -24.89 -6.23
C GLU A 133 8.58 -24.26 -7.48
N VAL A 134 7.39 -23.68 -7.32
CA VAL A 134 6.68 -22.94 -8.37
C VAL A 134 6.14 -21.64 -7.79
N ASP A 135 6.43 -20.52 -8.46
CA ASP A 135 5.85 -19.23 -8.09
C ASP A 135 4.58 -18.94 -8.89
N LEU A 136 3.58 -18.37 -8.21
CA LEU A 136 2.42 -17.77 -8.85
C LEU A 136 2.34 -16.30 -8.47
N ALA A 137 1.82 -15.48 -9.39
CA ALA A 137 1.63 -14.06 -9.17
C ALA A 137 0.32 -13.57 -9.81
N MET A 138 -0.52 -12.91 -9.03
CA MET A 138 -1.82 -12.37 -9.47
C MET A 138 -1.88 -10.88 -9.18
N SER A 139 -2.40 -10.09 -10.11
CA SER A 139 -2.69 -8.68 -9.88
C SER A 139 -3.95 -8.51 -9.03
N MET A 140 -3.94 -7.56 -8.08
CA MET A 140 -5.15 -7.18 -7.36
C MET A 140 -6.13 -6.43 -8.28
N ASN A 141 -5.60 -5.63 -9.21
CA ASN A 141 -6.39 -4.87 -10.17
C ASN A 141 -6.10 -5.32 -11.62
N GLY A 142 -6.96 -4.90 -12.55
CA GLY A 142 -6.95 -5.27 -13.95
C GLY A 142 -8.09 -6.20 -14.32
N GLN A 143 -8.35 -6.33 -15.63
CA GLN A 143 -9.40 -7.21 -16.15
C GLN A 143 -9.17 -8.70 -15.79
N GLN A 144 -7.90 -9.08 -15.62
CA GLN A 144 -7.48 -10.42 -15.16
C GLN A 144 -7.07 -10.44 -13.67
N GLY A 145 -7.33 -9.34 -12.95
CA GLY A 145 -7.02 -9.19 -11.54
C GLY A 145 -8.22 -9.41 -10.64
N LEU A 146 -7.99 -9.42 -9.33
CA LEU A 146 -8.99 -9.74 -8.32
C LEU A 146 -10.20 -8.77 -8.33
N SER A 147 -9.98 -7.49 -8.59
CA SER A 147 -11.01 -6.44 -8.61
C SER A 147 -12.15 -6.73 -9.60
N SER A 148 -11.85 -7.39 -10.73
CA SER A 148 -12.86 -7.76 -11.73
C SER A 148 -13.74 -8.92 -11.27
N ALA A 149 -13.22 -9.81 -10.42
CA ALA A 149 -13.97 -10.96 -9.91
C ALA A 149 -14.91 -10.60 -8.76
N ILE A 150 -14.50 -9.67 -7.88
CA ILE A 150 -15.30 -9.24 -6.73
C ILE A 150 -16.24 -8.07 -7.04
N GLU A 151 -16.29 -7.61 -8.30
CA GLU A 151 -17.14 -6.51 -8.76
C GLU A 151 -16.97 -5.27 -7.88
N LEU A 152 -15.71 -4.82 -7.70
CA LEU A 152 -15.33 -3.76 -6.76
C LEU A 152 -16.20 -2.49 -6.85
N GLU A 153 -16.68 -2.16 -8.06
CA GLU A 153 -17.65 -1.09 -8.29
C GLU A 153 -18.92 -1.17 -7.43
N GLN A 154 -19.42 -2.37 -7.16
CA GLN A 154 -20.64 -2.57 -6.37
C GLN A 154 -20.35 -2.33 -4.90
N THR A 155 -19.18 -2.75 -4.42
CA THR A 155 -18.71 -2.42 -3.07
C THR A 155 -18.66 -0.91 -2.88
N LEU A 156 -18.12 -0.19 -3.86
CA LEU A 156 -18.04 1.27 -3.83
C LEU A 156 -19.41 1.94 -3.82
N LYS A 157 -20.34 1.48 -4.66
CA LYS A 157 -21.73 1.99 -4.67
C LYS A 157 -22.41 1.73 -3.32
N LYS A 158 -22.28 0.53 -2.76
CA LYS A 158 -22.83 0.17 -1.45
C LYS A 158 -22.22 1.03 -0.33
N GLN A 159 -20.91 1.27 -0.34
CA GLN A 159 -20.25 2.17 0.61
C GLN A 159 -20.87 3.57 0.59
N GLN A 160 -21.04 4.14 -0.60
CA GLN A 160 -21.65 5.46 -0.77
C GLN A 160 -23.11 5.49 -0.27
N GLU A 161 -23.90 4.46 -0.59
CA GLU A 161 -25.28 4.33 -0.12
C GLU A 161 -25.37 4.22 1.41
N ARG A 162 -24.51 3.39 2.03
CA ARG A 162 -24.43 3.26 3.50
C ARG A 162 -24.14 4.60 4.15
N PHE A 163 -23.16 5.34 3.64
CA PHE A 163 -22.82 6.65 4.17
C PHE A 163 -23.97 7.64 4.03
N ASN A 164 -24.62 7.68 2.86
CA ASN A 164 -25.76 8.56 2.60
C ASN A 164 -26.96 8.25 3.51
N GLN A 165 -27.15 6.99 3.92
CA GLN A 165 -28.23 6.57 4.81
C GLN A 165 -27.91 6.81 6.29
N GLN A 166 -26.68 6.56 6.73
CA GLN A 166 -26.30 6.64 8.14
C GLN A 166 -25.87 8.04 8.57
N GLY A 167 -25.37 8.88 7.64
CA GLY A 167 -25.02 10.29 7.89
C GLY A 167 -23.98 10.53 8.99
N PHE A 168 -23.37 9.48 9.54
CA PHE A 168 -22.57 9.52 10.74
C PHE A 168 -21.61 8.32 10.81
N TRP A 169 -20.36 8.57 11.21
CA TRP A 169 -19.33 7.55 11.43
C TRP A 169 -19.44 6.93 12.84
N PRO A 170 -19.57 5.59 13.00
CA PRO A 170 -19.82 4.95 14.31
C PRO A 170 -18.68 5.08 15.34
N GLY A 171 -17.48 5.50 14.93
CA GLY A 171 -16.31 5.67 15.81
C GLY A 171 -16.16 7.06 16.46
N ALA A 172 -17.10 7.98 16.24
CA ALA A 172 -17.15 9.26 16.97
C ALA A 172 -17.86 9.16 18.34
N SER A 173 -18.28 7.95 18.74
CA SER A 173 -19.32 7.71 19.74
C SER A 173 -18.87 7.50 21.19
N ASP A 174 -17.58 7.71 21.52
CA ASP A 174 -17.17 7.89 22.94
C ASP A 174 -17.39 9.32 23.46
N ALA A 175 -17.96 10.20 22.64
CA ALA A 175 -18.75 11.31 23.14
C ALA A 175 -20.23 10.96 22.93
N GLN A 176 -20.87 10.29 23.90
CA GLN A 176 -22.32 10.38 23.98
C GLN A 176 -22.67 11.88 23.97
N GLN A 177 -23.29 12.36 22.90
CA GLN A 177 -23.93 13.66 22.93
C GLN A 177 -24.99 13.59 24.03
N PRO A 178 -24.88 14.36 25.12
CA PRO A 178 -25.95 14.38 26.11
C PRO A 178 -27.21 14.86 25.41
N VAL A 179 -28.34 14.20 25.69
CA VAL A 179 -29.67 14.62 25.23
C VAL A 179 -29.82 16.11 25.52
N LEU A 180 -30.01 16.91 24.47
CA LEU A 180 -30.23 18.36 24.59
C LEU A 180 -31.58 18.57 25.30
N ILE A 181 -31.54 18.82 26.61
CA ILE A 181 -32.67 19.43 27.32
C ILE A 181 -32.73 20.89 26.85
N PRO A 182 -33.86 21.37 26.30
CA PRO A 182 -33.97 22.76 25.85
C PRO A 182 -33.61 23.73 27.00
N GLY A 183 -32.54 24.50 26.82
CA GLY A 183 -32.10 25.54 27.76
C GLY A 183 -30.75 25.30 28.45
N GLN A 184 -30.03 24.20 28.19
CA GLN A 184 -28.69 23.99 28.76
C GLN A 184 -27.58 24.10 27.70
N GLN A 185 -26.66 25.04 27.92
CA GLN A 185 -25.48 25.24 27.07
C GLN A 185 -24.32 24.40 27.61
N TYR A 186 -23.81 23.46 26.81
CA TYR A 186 -22.71 22.58 27.21
C TYR A 186 -21.36 23.17 26.79
N ALA A 187 -20.43 23.28 27.74
CA ALA A 187 -19.03 23.54 27.47
C ALA A 187 -18.35 22.25 27.00
N LEU A 188 -17.62 22.31 25.88
CA LEU A 188 -16.87 21.19 25.31
C LEU A 188 -15.77 20.72 26.28
N ALA A 189 -15.75 19.43 26.62
CA ALA A 189 -14.61 18.81 27.30
C ALA A 189 -13.53 18.40 26.28
N PRO A 190 -12.24 18.51 26.61
CA PRO A 190 -11.16 18.31 25.65
C PRO A 190 -10.80 16.82 25.43
N TRP A 191 -10.52 16.47 24.17
CA TRP A 191 -10.06 15.15 23.72
C TRP A 191 -8.60 14.90 24.12
N ASN A 192 -8.25 13.64 24.40
CA ASN A 192 -6.94 13.24 24.91
C ASN A 192 -5.86 13.33 23.81
N LEU A 193 -5.30 14.53 23.65
CA LEU A 193 -4.07 14.78 22.89
C LEU A 193 -2.92 14.03 23.56
N ALA A 194 -2.27 13.09 22.86
CA ALA A 194 -0.90 12.74 23.21
C ALA A 194 -0.07 14.04 23.22
N ALA A 195 0.40 14.43 24.40
CA ALA A 195 1.07 15.71 24.61
C ALA A 195 2.32 15.84 23.72
N LYS A 196 2.30 16.80 22.80
CA LYS A 196 3.51 17.23 22.08
C LYS A 196 4.49 17.83 23.11
N PRO A 197 5.78 17.43 23.16
CA PRO A 197 6.76 18.13 23.98
C PRO A 197 6.90 19.57 23.50
N LYS A 198 6.64 20.53 24.39
CA LYS A 198 6.79 21.97 24.15
C LYS A 198 8.28 22.33 24.08
N VAL A 199 8.81 22.53 22.88
CA VAL A 199 10.08 23.26 22.70
C VAL A 199 9.77 24.76 22.68
N LYS A 200 10.39 25.53 23.59
CA LYS A 200 10.27 26.99 23.65
C LYS A 200 10.83 27.62 22.36
N PRO A 201 10.14 28.56 21.71
CA PRO A 201 10.72 29.33 20.61
C PRO A 201 11.66 30.41 21.16
N THR A 202 12.94 30.35 20.81
CA THR A 202 13.86 31.49 20.86
C THR A 202 13.64 32.39 19.64
N PRO A 203 13.71 33.73 19.76
CA PRO A 203 13.50 34.64 18.64
C PRO A 203 14.66 34.51 17.62
N LYS A 204 14.33 34.25 16.35
CA LYS A 204 15.28 34.40 15.23
C LYS A 204 15.20 35.81 14.66
N PRO A 205 16.31 36.42 14.22
CA PRO A 205 16.34 37.79 13.72
C PRO A 205 15.57 37.93 12.39
N VAL A 206 14.86 39.05 12.23
CA VAL A 206 14.14 39.41 11.00
C VAL A 206 15.14 39.73 9.89
N VAL A 207 15.17 38.92 8.84
CA VAL A 207 15.86 39.23 7.58
C VAL A 207 14.80 39.65 6.55
N LYS A 208 14.99 40.83 5.94
CA LYS A 208 14.10 41.38 4.90
C LYS A 208 14.05 40.44 3.67
N PRO A 209 12.87 40.19 3.07
CA PRO A 209 12.75 39.25 1.95
C PRO A 209 13.26 39.87 0.64
N THR A 210 14.15 39.15 -0.05
CA THR A 210 14.47 39.37 -1.47
C THR A 210 13.46 38.61 -2.33
N PRO A 211 12.98 39.14 -3.48
CA PRO A 211 11.96 38.47 -4.28
C PRO A 211 12.52 37.21 -4.95
N LYS A 212 11.91 36.05 -4.68
CA LYS A 212 12.15 34.81 -5.44
C LYS A 212 11.39 34.86 -6.78
N PRO A 213 11.91 34.24 -7.85
CA PRO A 213 11.28 34.26 -9.17
C PRO A 213 9.91 33.60 -9.13
N VAL A 214 8.89 34.27 -9.67
CA VAL A 214 7.54 33.73 -9.81
C VAL A 214 7.55 32.71 -10.94
N ILE A 215 7.63 31.43 -10.58
CA ILE A 215 7.30 30.33 -11.48
C ILE A 215 5.76 30.32 -11.60
N LYS A 216 5.22 30.39 -12.83
CA LYS A 216 3.80 30.21 -13.09
C LYS A 216 3.33 28.91 -12.43
N GLN A 217 2.49 29.04 -11.40
CA GLN A 217 1.90 27.89 -10.71
C GLN A 217 1.09 27.06 -11.72
N ALA A 218 1.40 25.77 -11.82
CA ALA A 218 0.54 24.82 -12.50
C ALA A 218 -0.85 24.91 -11.85
N SER A 219 -1.88 25.23 -12.64
CA SER A 219 -3.21 25.53 -12.13
C SER A 219 -3.92 24.25 -11.69
N GLY A 220 -3.85 23.95 -10.38
CA GLY A 220 -4.61 22.88 -9.74
C GLY A 220 -3.78 21.67 -9.29
N TYR A 221 -4.35 20.89 -8.38
CA TYR A 221 -3.75 19.64 -7.91
C TYR A 221 -3.98 18.48 -8.88
N THR A 222 -3.04 17.55 -8.94
CA THR A 222 -3.06 16.39 -9.85
C THR A 222 -3.55 15.10 -9.20
N GLY A 223 -3.71 15.12 -7.88
CA GLY A 223 -4.03 13.96 -7.06
C GLY A 223 -3.97 14.30 -5.57
N LEU A 224 -4.15 13.29 -4.73
CA LEU A 224 -4.13 13.38 -3.27
C LEU A 224 -3.07 12.43 -2.70
N ILE A 225 -2.27 12.92 -1.75
CA ILE A 225 -1.46 12.06 -0.88
C ILE A 225 -1.92 12.26 0.56
N ILE A 226 -2.24 11.15 1.22
CA ILE A 226 -2.65 11.11 2.62
C ILE A 226 -1.48 10.54 3.43
N ASP A 227 -0.86 11.37 4.25
CA ASP A 227 0.17 10.91 5.19
C ASP A 227 -0.49 10.27 6.41
N ALA A 228 -0.47 8.95 6.47
CA ALA A 228 -0.91 8.14 7.59
C ALA A 228 0.28 7.56 8.38
N SER A 229 1.50 8.06 8.18
CA SER A 229 2.70 7.53 8.83
C SER A 229 2.55 7.52 10.35
N GLY A 230 2.90 6.40 10.98
CA GLY A 230 2.77 6.24 12.44
C GLY A 230 1.35 5.99 12.93
N LEU A 231 0.36 5.86 12.03
CA LEU A 231 -0.91 5.22 12.33
C LEU A 231 -0.78 3.73 12.00
N ASP A 232 -1.41 2.88 12.82
CA ASP A 232 -1.45 1.44 12.60
C ASP A 232 -2.60 1.10 11.65
N ILE A 233 -2.47 1.48 10.37
CA ILE A 233 -3.50 1.20 9.37
C ILE A 233 -3.24 -0.15 8.68
N GLN A 234 -4.31 -0.83 8.29
CA GLN A 234 -4.31 -2.01 7.45
C GLN A 234 -4.71 -1.60 6.02
N PRO A 235 -3.93 -1.98 5.00
CA PRO A 235 -4.29 -1.68 3.62
C PRO A 235 -5.49 -2.53 3.18
N ALA A 236 -6.31 -1.96 2.29
CA ALA A 236 -7.48 -2.59 1.71
C ALA A 236 -7.67 -2.15 0.26
N MET A 237 -8.48 -2.89 -0.50
CA MET A 237 -8.78 -2.52 -1.90
C MET A 237 -9.64 -1.26 -2.01
N SER A 238 -10.46 -1.00 -0.99
CA SER A 238 -11.51 0.02 -0.97
C SER A 238 -11.67 0.72 0.39
N PRO A 239 -10.61 1.32 0.97
CA PRO A 239 -10.75 2.11 2.19
C PRO A 239 -11.52 3.40 1.91
N MET A 240 -12.15 3.94 2.97
CA MET A 240 -12.69 5.29 2.95
C MET A 240 -11.72 6.29 3.57
N VAL A 241 -11.92 7.56 3.24
CA VAL A 241 -11.32 8.75 3.82
C VAL A 241 -12.46 9.60 4.34
N LEU A 242 -12.43 9.88 5.62
CA LEU A 242 -13.53 10.45 6.38
C LEU A 242 -13.04 11.69 7.12
N SER A 243 -13.98 12.58 7.42
CA SER A 243 -13.84 13.58 8.47
C SER A 243 -14.89 13.32 9.57
N GLU A 244 -14.96 14.19 10.58
CA GLU A 244 -16.02 14.11 11.59
C GLU A 244 -17.42 14.28 11.01
N SER A 245 -17.57 14.94 9.86
CA SER A 245 -18.86 15.34 9.30
C SER A 245 -19.15 14.82 7.90
N GLU A 246 -18.16 14.29 7.16
CA GLU A 246 -18.36 13.89 5.76
C GLU A 246 -17.45 12.73 5.31
N GLN A 247 -17.88 12.03 4.27
CA GLN A 247 -17.05 11.13 3.48
C GLN A 247 -16.28 11.96 2.45
N VAL A 248 -14.97 12.04 2.63
CA VAL A 248 -14.07 12.84 1.80
C VAL A 248 -13.70 12.08 0.52
N TYR A 249 -13.44 10.78 0.64
CA TYR A 249 -13.09 9.91 -0.48
C TYR A 249 -13.43 8.44 -0.15
N ILE A 250 -13.99 7.62 -1.01
CA ILE A 250 -14.59 7.92 -2.30
C ILE A 250 -15.90 8.65 -2.05
N GLY A 251 -15.95 9.94 -2.33
CA GLY A 251 -17.11 10.78 -2.05
C GLY A 251 -18.06 10.86 -3.24
N ASN A 252 -18.82 11.96 -3.30
CA ASN A 252 -19.93 12.17 -4.24
C ASN A 252 -19.49 12.53 -5.67
N PHE A 253 -18.74 11.67 -6.35
CA PHE A 253 -18.46 11.79 -7.78
C PHE A 253 -18.74 10.48 -8.52
N GLU A 254 -19.04 10.59 -9.81
CA GLU A 254 -19.25 9.43 -10.66
C GLU A 254 -17.93 8.66 -10.85
N LEU A 255 -18.00 7.35 -10.64
CA LEU A 255 -16.85 6.45 -10.76
C LEU A 255 -16.65 6.02 -12.20
N ASP A 256 -15.43 6.21 -12.70
CA ASP A 256 -14.95 5.54 -13.92
C ASP A 256 -14.69 4.07 -13.60
N ILE A 257 -15.65 3.21 -13.96
CA ILE A 257 -15.64 1.78 -13.64
C ILE A 257 -14.46 1.05 -14.29
N ASP A 258 -14.16 1.37 -15.55
CA ASP A 258 -13.04 0.75 -16.27
C ASP A 258 -11.74 1.05 -15.55
N ARG A 259 -11.61 2.27 -15.02
CA ARG A 259 -10.45 2.67 -14.25
C ARG A 259 -10.41 2.07 -12.85
N VAL A 260 -11.53 1.97 -12.13
CA VAL A 260 -11.61 1.26 -10.85
C VAL A 260 -11.11 -0.18 -11.01
N ILE A 261 -11.55 -0.87 -12.06
CA ILE A 261 -11.10 -2.22 -12.34
C ILE A 261 -9.62 -2.22 -12.71
N ALA A 262 -9.18 -1.34 -13.62
CA ALA A 262 -7.83 -1.35 -14.17
C ALA A 262 -6.73 -0.94 -13.17
N GLU A 263 -6.97 0.10 -12.36
CA GLU A 263 -5.95 0.77 -11.55
C GLU A 263 -6.25 0.75 -10.04
N GLY A 264 -7.45 0.31 -9.66
CA GLY A 264 -7.98 0.48 -8.31
C GLY A 264 -8.28 1.94 -8.00
N ILE A 265 -8.58 2.20 -6.73
CA ILE A 265 -8.94 3.53 -6.24
C ILE A 265 -7.80 4.21 -5.47
N ILE A 266 -6.94 3.43 -4.82
CA ILE A 266 -5.90 3.92 -3.92
C ILE A 266 -4.63 3.05 -4.03
N VAL A 267 -3.47 3.60 -3.66
CA VAL A 267 -2.21 2.84 -3.54
C VAL A 267 -1.48 3.21 -2.26
N TYR A 268 -0.73 2.27 -1.70
CA TYR A 268 -0.01 2.45 -0.43
C TYR A 268 1.50 2.53 -0.67
N HIS A 269 2.20 3.37 0.07
CA HIS A 269 3.65 3.53 0.04
C HIS A 269 4.20 3.66 1.46
N ARG A 270 5.44 3.22 1.71
CA ARG A 270 6.12 3.44 3.01
C ARG A 270 6.67 4.86 3.18
N SER A 271 6.76 5.62 2.10
CA SER A 271 7.29 6.99 2.15
C SER A 271 6.78 7.81 0.97
N MET A 272 6.95 9.12 1.07
CA MET A 272 6.63 10.09 0.01
C MET A 272 7.49 9.95 -1.25
N LYS A 273 8.54 9.12 -1.23
CA LYS A 273 9.43 8.94 -2.38
C LYS A 273 8.75 8.11 -3.47
N ASP A 274 8.95 8.52 -4.73
CA ASP A 274 8.54 7.80 -5.94
C ASP A 274 7.03 7.53 -6.07
N ILE A 275 6.18 8.35 -5.44
CA ILE A 275 4.72 8.29 -5.62
C ILE A 275 4.35 8.87 -6.99
N ARG A 276 4.16 8.00 -7.98
CA ARG A 276 3.74 8.41 -9.34
C ARG A 276 2.23 8.61 -9.46
N ARG A 277 1.44 7.82 -8.73
CA ARG A 277 -0.03 7.77 -8.87
C ARG A 277 -0.71 9.11 -8.59
N ALA A 278 -0.17 9.92 -7.69
CA ALA A 278 -0.73 11.22 -7.32
C ALA A 278 -0.35 12.36 -8.31
N GLY A 279 0.43 12.07 -9.36
CA GLY A 279 0.86 13.02 -10.38
C GLY A 279 1.97 13.98 -9.89
N SER A 280 2.18 15.06 -10.64
CA SER A 280 3.31 15.98 -10.44
C SER A 280 3.08 17.09 -9.41
N ASN A 281 1.83 17.36 -9.03
CA ASN A 281 1.46 18.38 -8.05
C ASN A 281 0.30 17.89 -7.17
N PRO A 282 0.53 16.91 -6.28
CA PRO A 282 -0.51 16.38 -5.41
C PRO A 282 -0.83 17.33 -4.25
N LEU A 283 -2.09 17.34 -3.82
CA LEU A 283 -2.46 17.89 -2.52
C LEU A 283 -2.00 16.89 -1.45
N VAL A 284 -1.25 17.35 -0.45
CA VAL A 284 -0.80 16.51 0.66
C VAL A 284 -1.54 16.90 1.93
N VAL A 285 -2.14 15.93 2.61
CA VAL A 285 -2.86 16.08 3.89
C VAL A 285 -2.37 15.05 4.89
N ARG A 286 -2.61 15.28 6.18
CA ARG A 286 -2.22 14.35 7.26
C ARG A 286 -3.46 13.65 7.80
N ALA A 287 -3.42 12.32 7.84
CA ALA A 287 -4.43 11.56 8.56
C ALA A 287 -4.28 11.79 10.07
N THR A 288 -5.41 12.03 10.73
CA THR A 288 -5.53 12.26 12.18
C THR A 288 -5.84 10.97 12.94
N GLY A 289 -6.34 9.94 12.26
CA GLY A 289 -6.71 8.65 12.86
C GLY A 289 -7.14 7.62 11.81
N THR A 290 -7.70 6.51 12.29
CA THR A 290 -8.21 5.42 11.45
C THR A 290 -9.46 4.80 12.07
N SER A 291 -10.23 4.05 11.30
CA SER A 291 -11.39 3.30 11.80
C SER A 291 -11.04 2.24 12.83
N GLU A 292 -12.03 1.70 13.55
CA GLU A 292 -11.82 0.58 14.49
C GLU A 292 -11.21 -0.64 13.78
N GLY A 293 -11.65 -0.93 12.55
CA GLY A 293 -11.06 -1.94 11.67
C GLY A 293 -9.66 -1.59 11.15
N ARG A 294 -9.15 -0.39 11.46
CA ARG A 294 -7.86 0.16 11.03
C ARG A 294 -7.72 0.34 9.52
N VAL A 295 -8.82 0.37 8.77
CA VAL A 295 -8.79 0.42 7.28
C VAL A 295 -9.03 1.83 6.76
N ASP A 296 -10.04 2.51 7.29
CA ASP A 296 -10.43 3.84 6.81
C ASP A 296 -9.54 4.91 7.43
N LEU A 297 -9.32 5.98 6.69
CA LEU A 297 -8.47 7.10 7.07
C LEU A 297 -9.34 8.24 7.57
N MET A 298 -8.95 8.85 8.68
CA MET A 298 -9.59 10.07 9.17
C MET A 298 -8.70 11.27 8.90
N VAL A 299 -9.25 12.37 8.40
CA VAL A 299 -8.58 13.67 8.23
C VAL A 299 -9.30 14.73 9.06
N SER A 300 -8.64 15.87 9.32
CA SER A 300 -9.30 16.99 10.00
C SER A 300 -10.38 17.60 9.10
N SER A 301 -11.40 18.22 9.70
CA SER A 301 -12.45 18.95 8.96
C SER A 301 -11.86 20.10 8.12
N GLU A 302 -10.73 20.67 8.54
CA GLU A 302 -9.99 21.70 7.80
C GLU A 302 -9.37 21.14 6.51
N ASP A 303 -8.71 19.99 6.59
CA ASP A 303 -8.13 19.30 5.44
C ASP A 303 -9.22 18.77 4.51
N ALA A 304 -10.33 18.25 5.06
CA ALA A 304 -11.50 17.83 4.30
C ALA A 304 -12.10 18.98 3.48
N ALA A 305 -12.35 20.14 4.12
CA ALA A 305 -12.85 21.33 3.44
C ALA A 305 -11.88 21.83 2.36
N LYS A 306 -10.57 21.75 2.61
CA LYS A 306 -9.54 22.09 1.62
C LYS A 306 -9.55 21.15 0.43
N ILE A 307 -9.66 19.84 0.66
CA ILE A 307 -9.76 18.83 -0.40
C ILE A 307 -10.96 19.15 -1.29
N GLN A 308 -12.15 19.33 -0.70
CA GLN A 308 -13.38 19.63 -1.44
C GLN A 308 -13.29 20.96 -2.21
N ALA A 309 -12.76 22.01 -1.59
CA ALA A 309 -12.63 23.32 -2.22
C ALA A 309 -11.67 23.32 -3.43
N GLU A 310 -10.63 22.49 -3.39
CA GLU A 310 -9.68 22.36 -4.49
C GLU A 310 -10.18 21.42 -5.58
N ASP A 311 -10.88 20.33 -5.21
CA ASP A 311 -11.50 19.41 -6.16
C ASP A 311 -12.62 20.11 -6.95
N ALA A 312 -13.41 20.96 -6.31
CA ALA A 312 -14.43 21.77 -6.96
C ALA A 312 -13.88 22.74 -8.03
N LYS A 313 -12.62 23.15 -7.92
CA LYS A 313 -11.94 24.00 -8.93
C LYS A 313 -11.38 23.16 -10.09
N ASN A 314 -10.87 21.97 -9.79
CA ASN A 314 -10.26 21.06 -10.75
C ASN A 314 -10.47 19.62 -10.28
N PRO A 315 -11.50 18.90 -10.77
CA PRO A 315 -11.86 17.58 -10.29
C PRO A 315 -10.72 16.57 -10.45
N PHE A 316 -9.96 16.34 -9.38
CA PHE A 316 -8.80 15.45 -9.35
C PHE A 316 -9.10 14.17 -8.57
N LEU A 317 -10.09 14.16 -7.68
CA LEU A 317 -10.54 12.96 -6.96
C LEU A 317 -11.23 11.95 -7.88
N SER A 318 -12.03 12.43 -8.84
CA SER A 318 -12.66 11.57 -9.87
C SER A 318 -11.63 10.88 -10.79
N LYS A 319 -10.39 11.38 -10.82
CA LYS A 319 -9.27 10.74 -11.49
C LYS A 319 -8.63 9.64 -10.64
N LEU A 320 -9.13 9.35 -9.45
CA LEU A 320 -8.63 8.27 -8.58
C LEU A 320 -7.11 8.32 -8.34
N ASN A 321 -6.48 9.50 -8.45
CA ASN A 321 -5.04 9.67 -8.29
C ASN A 321 -4.71 9.85 -6.80
N VAL A 322 -4.95 8.82 -6.01
CA VAL A 322 -4.83 8.87 -4.54
C VAL A 322 -3.74 7.91 -4.05
N ALA A 323 -2.87 8.37 -3.16
CA ALA A 323 -1.88 7.54 -2.49
C ALA A 323 -1.89 7.75 -0.98
N VAL A 324 -1.56 6.71 -0.24
CA VAL A 324 -1.43 6.72 1.22
C VAL A 324 0.00 6.40 1.57
N VAL A 325 0.58 7.18 2.50
CA VAL A 325 1.88 6.88 3.10
C VAL A 325 1.66 6.31 4.50
N MET A 326 2.23 5.15 4.80
CA MET A 326 2.03 4.42 6.06
C MET A 326 3.30 3.75 6.60
#